data_AF-A0A6N2Z2D0-F1
#
_entry.id   AF-A0A6N2Z2D0-F1
#
_cell.length_a   1.000
_cell.length_b   1.000
_cell.length_c   1.000
_cell.angle_alpha   90.00
_cell.angle_beta   90.00
_cell.angle_gamma   90.00
#
_symmetry.space_group_name_H-M   'P 1'
#
loop_
_entity.id
_entity.type
_entity.pdbx_description
1 polymer ?
#
loop_
_entity_poly.entity_id
_entity_poly.type
_entity_poly.pdbx_seq_one_letter_code
_entity_poly.pdbx_strand_id
1 'polypeptide(L)'
;MNELRMYVEHLFEGKVLTPENIELKEEIYGNLVARYEDLITEGVSEEEALERTKQSMSSLDEIDEDVASDDPSAISSVVAQAEGATQVDGVAQAEESVQPDETLVGGTKVMPISAVEASGEQAAPESQPEKALDTGKVLKYGLIAFALIVLLGIGAKLMLGCVDEAVEHGEDQASVVQVDPSSSPQGSSNQQGADANAADNAITVDENGRVWMEGEPGDELLAEVVGATYSDATPYVDTKLEDAATVETLLHVLPLGDLATDIDVTKGSGVLSLAYREVPEAYDGDSVDVALAYNIAVLFSTMPLVNEIQVTVAEQGEPMDESYYVFTRDDVQSAYGVMLSREMVNESGWRQIKDDHLYAHKFAERLVEKAEREWQ
;
A
#
# COMPACT_ATOMS: atom_id res chain seq x y z
N MET A 1 -22.49 -6.09 10.30
CA MET A 1 -21.12 -6.59 9.98
C MET A 1 -20.12 -6.45 11.12
N ASN A 2 -19.69 -5.25 11.53
CA ASN A 2 -18.50 -5.07 12.39
C ASN A 2 -18.51 -5.92 13.69
N GLU A 3 -19.66 -6.05 14.35
CA GLU A 3 -19.78 -6.84 15.58
C GLU A 3 -19.52 -8.35 15.44
N LEU A 4 -19.80 -8.96 14.28
CA LEU A 4 -19.46 -10.38 14.07
C LEU A 4 -17.96 -10.57 13.90
N ARG A 5 -17.27 -9.61 13.25
CA ARG A 5 -15.80 -9.61 13.14
C ARG A 5 -15.15 -9.44 14.50
N MET A 6 -15.64 -8.48 15.29
CA MET A 6 -15.17 -8.24 16.67
C MET A 6 -15.39 -9.46 17.59
N TYR A 7 -16.52 -10.15 17.46
CA TYR A 7 -16.78 -11.39 18.21
C TYR A 7 -15.81 -12.51 17.83
N VAL A 8 -15.57 -12.72 16.53
CA VAL A 8 -14.58 -13.70 16.05
C VAL A 8 -13.15 -13.32 16.46
N GLU A 9 -12.82 -12.03 16.52
CA GLU A 9 -11.52 -11.58 17.02
C GLU A 9 -11.33 -11.90 18.50
N HIS A 10 -12.37 -11.74 19.33
CA HIS A 10 -12.32 -12.12 20.74
C HIS A 10 -12.17 -13.65 20.93
N LEU A 11 -12.79 -14.49 20.08
CA LEU A 11 -12.63 -15.95 20.10
C LEU A 11 -11.20 -16.44 19.79
N PHE A 12 -10.37 -15.58 19.20
CA PHE A 12 -8.97 -15.86 18.87
C PHE A 12 -7.98 -14.99 19.66
N GLU A 13 -8.46 -14.16 20.58
CA GLU A 13 -7.62 -13.30 21.41
C GLU A 13 -6.70 -14.16 22.31
N GLY A 14 -5.39 -13.94 22.21
CA GLY A 14 -4.37 -14.71 22.93
C GLY A 14 -3.89 -16.01 22.24
N LYS A 15 -4.46 -16.41 21.09
CA LYS A 15 -3.97 -17.56 20.31
C LYS A 15 -2.84 -17.15 19.35
N VAL A 16 -1.93 -18.08 19.04
CA VAL A 16 -0.86 -17.85 18.05
C VAL A 16 -1.48 -17.77 16.64
N LEU A 17 -1.21 -16.70 15.90
CA LEU A 17 -1.66 -16.52 14.52
C LEU A 17 -0.82 -17.36 13.55
N THR A 18 -1.05 -18.67 13.55
CA THR A 18 -0.54 -19.58 12.50
C THR A 18 -1.46 -19.49 11.26
N PRO A 19 -0.99 -19.89 10.06
CA PRO A 19 -1.82 -19.90 8.85
C PRO A 19 -3.13 -20.70 9.03
N GLU A 20 -3.08 -21.82 9.75
CA GLU A 20 -4.23 -22.68 10.04
C GLU A 20 -5.25 -21.97 10.96
N ASN A 21 -4.77 -21.17 11.93
CA ASN A 21 -5.65 -20.37 12.78
C ASN A 21 -6.24 -19.16 12.05
N ILE A 22 -5.59 -18.66 10.99
CA ILE A 22 -6.14 -17.62 10.12
C ILE A 22 -7.24 -18.20 9.22
N GLU A 23 -7.00 -19.34 8.57
CA GLU A 23 -8.00 -20.05 7.77
C GLU A 23 -9.25 -20.40 8.61
N LEU A 24 -9.07 -20.93 9.82
CA LEU A 24 -10.16 -21.22 10.74
C LEU A 24 -10.91 -19.95 11.21
N LYS A 25 -10.21 -18.81 11.39
CA LYS A 25 -10.84 -17.52 11.71
C LYS A 25 -11.74 -17.04 10.56
N GLU A 26 -11.29 -17.21 9.32
CA GLU A 26 -12.05 -16.85 8.12
C GLU A 26 -13.25 -17.78 7.89
N GLU A 27 -13.09 -19.09 8.11
CA GLU A 27 -14.17 -20.09 8.04
C GLU A 27 -15.29 -19.80 9.06
N ILE A 28 -14.94 -19.62 10.34
CA ILE A 28 -15.90 -19.29 11.40
C ILE A 28 -16.60 -17.96 11.12
N TYR A 29 -15.88 -16.94 10.63
CA TYR A 29 -16.48 -15.67 10.24
C TYR A 29 -17.46 -15.82 9.06
N GLY A 30 -17.09 -16.59 8.04
CA GLY A 30 -17.96 -16.89 6.89
C GLY A 30 -19.25 -17.57 7.30
N ASN A 31 -19.18 -18.60 8.14
CA ASN A 31 -20.36 -19.33 8.63
C ASN A 31 -21.28 -18.44 9.49
N LEU A 32 -20.72 -17.57 10.34
CA LEU A 32 -21.50 -16.61 11.14
C LEU A 32 -22.18 -15.53 10.28
N VAL A 33 -21.51 -15.06 9.21
CA VAL A 33 -22.11 -14.12 8.25
C VAL A 33 -23.25 -14.77 7.48
N ALA A 34 -23.04 -15.98 6.93
CA ALA A 34 -24.09 -16.71 6.21
C ALA A 34 -25.34 -16.93 7.08
N ARG A 35 -25.16 -17.38 8.32
CA ARG A 35 -26.26 -17.59 9.27
C ARG A 35 -26.97 -16.29 9.69
N TYR A 36 -26.23 -15.18 9.78
CA TYR A 36 -26.83 -13.87 10.01
C TYR A 36 -27.69 -13.43 8.81
N GLU A 37 -27.18 -13.58 7.58
CA GLU A 37 -27.91 -13.23 6.35
C GLU A 37 -29.16 -14.10 6.14
N ASP A 38 -29.12 -15.37 6.50
CA ASP A 38 -30.31 -16.25 6.54
C ASP A 38 -31.37 -15.72 7.52
N LEU A 39 -30.99 -15.37 8.75
CA LEU A 39 -31.92 -14.82 9.76
C LEU A 39 -32.54 -13.48 9.32
N ILE A 40 -31.76 -12.60 8.68
CA ILE A 40 -32.29 -11.37 8.07
C ILE A 40 -33.29 -11.70 6.95
N THR A 41 -33.01 -12.72 6.14
CA THR A 41 -33.89 -13.19 5.05
C THR A 41 -35.19 -13.83 5.58
N GLU A 42 -35.14 -14.47 6.74
CA GLU A 42 -36.31 -14.96 7.48
C GLU A 42 -37.15 -13.83 8.11
N GLY A 43 -36.67 -12.58 8.08
CA GLY A 43 -37.36 -11.40 8.60
C GLY A 43 -37.13 -11.14 10.09
N VAL A 44 -36.08 -11.73 10.67
CA VAL A 44 -35.62 -11.41 12.03
C VAL A 44 -34.98 -10.02 12.02
N SER A 45 -35.17 -9.25 13.10
CA SER A 45 -34.53 -7.92 13.23
C SER A 45 -33.01 -8.03 13.37
N GLU A 46 -32.25 -7.03 12.93
CA GLU A 46 -30.77 -7.09 12.91
C GLU A 46 -30.15 -7.39 14.29
N GLU A 47 -30.68 -6.78 15.35
CA GLU A 47 -30.26 -7.00 16.74
C GLU A 47 -30.52 -8.44 17.20
N GLU A 48 -31.72 -8.97 16.92
CA GLU A 48 -32.15 -10.32 17.30
C GLU A 48 -31.49 -11.42 16.45
N ALA A 49 -31.19 -11.13 15.17
CA ALA A 49 -30.43 -12.00 14.29
C ALA A 49 -28.98 -12.13 14.78
N LEU A 50 -28.38 -11.01 15.19
CA LEU A 50 -27.04 -10.96 15.75
C LEU A 50 -26.94 -11.69 17.10
N GLU A 51 -27.93 -11.52 17.99
CA GLU A 51 -28.01 -12.30 19.23
C GLU A 51 -28.15 -13.80 18.97
N ARG A 52 -29.02 -14.23 18.04
CA ARG A 52 -29.17 -15.66 17.67
C ARG A 52 -27.90 -16.25 17.07
N THR A 53 -27.22 -15.50 16.20
CA THR A 53 -25.94 -15.91 15.62
C THR A 53 -24.87 -16.06 16.70
N LYS A 54 -24.75 -15.12 17.65
CA LYS A 54 -23.84 -15.23 18.81
C LYS A 54 -24.22 -16.40 19.73
N GLN A 55 -25.50 -16.61 20.03
CA GLN A 55 -25.99 -17.72 20.87
C GLN A 55 -25.73 -19.10 20.25
N SER A 56 -25.69 -19.21 18.92
CA SER A 56 -25.32 -20.48 18.26
C SER A 56 -23.87 -20.92 18.54
N MET A 57 -23.01 -19.98 18.94
CA MET A 57 -21.64 -20.25 19.42
C MET A 57 -21.54 -20.23 20.95
N SER A 58 -22.43 -19.58 21.69
CA SER A 58 -22.34 -19.56 23.17
C SER A 58 -22.66 -20.90 23.82
N SER A 59 -23.14 -21.90 23.08
CA SER A 59 -23.17 -23.31 23.53
C SER A 59 -21.76 -23.90 23.74
N LEU A 60 -20.71 -23.17 23.39
CA LEU A 60 -19.30 -23.51 23.62
C LEU A 60 -18.77 -22.99 24.98
N ASP A 61 -19.47 -22.03 25.61
CA ASP A 61 -19.03 -21.34 26.84
C ASP A 61 -19.40 -22.12 28.12
N GLU A 62 -20.20 -23.19 28.01
CA GLU A 62 -20.58 -24.08 29.12
C GLU A 62 -19.64 -25.31 29.26
N ILE A 63 -18.52 -25.33 28.53
CA ILE A 63 -17.47 -26.36 28.65
C ILE A 63 -16.31 -25.79 29.49
N ASP A 64 -16.40 -26.00 30.80
CA ASP A 64 -15.45 -25.54 31.82
C ASP A 64 -13.97 -25.93 31.56
N GLU A 65 -13.09 -25.16 32.20
CA GLU A 65 -11.61 -25.20 32.21
C GLU A 65 -10.94 -26.60 32.32
N ASP A 66 -10.81 -27.38 31.23
CA ASP A 66 -9.86 -28.52 31.21
C ASP A 66 -9.24 -28.88 29.82
N VAL A 67 -9.25 -27.96 28.85
CA VAL A 67 -8.58 -28.15 27.54
C VAL A 67 -7.55 -27.05 27.28
N ALA A 68 -6.49 -27.05 28.08
CA ALA A 68 -5.24 -26.34 27.76
C ALA A 68 -4.47 -27.10 26.68
N SER A 69 -4.96 -27.03 25.44
CA SER A 69 -4.34 -27.64 24.26
C SER A 69 -4.21 -26.61 23.13
N ASP A 70 -2.98 -26.30 22.73
CA ASP A 70 -2.64 -25.50 21.53
C ASP A 70 -2.92 -26.27 20.21
N ASP A 71 -4.05 -26.97 20.12
CA ASP A 71 -4.40 -27.84 18.99
C ASP A 71 -5.63 -27.28 18.24
N PRO A 72 -5.49 -26.80 16.98
CA PRO A 72 -6.60 -26.26 16.20
C PRO A 72 -7.70 -27.29 15.91
N SER A 73 -7.40 -28.59 16.01
CA SER A 73 -8.38 -29.68 15.84
C SER A 73 -9.45 -29.69 16.94
N ALA A 74 -9.09 -29.25 18.16
CA ALA A 74 -10.06 -29.15 19.25
C ALA A 74 -11.16 -28.15 18.89
N ILE A 75 -10.79 -26.96 18.42
CA ILE A 75 -11.73 -25.88 18.08
C ILE A 75 -12.65 -26.28 16.91
N SER A 76 -12.08 -26.85 15.85
CA SER A 76 -12.84 -27.36 14.69
C SER A 76 -13.86 -28.43 15.09
N SER A 77 -13.48 -29.36 15.99
CA SER A 77 -14.38 -30.42 16.44
C SER A 77 -15.53 -29.93 17.34
N VAL A 78 -15.36 -28.86 18.14
CA VAL A 78 -16.49 -28.29 18.90
C VAL A 78 -17.45 -27.48 18.01
N VAL A 79 -16.93 -26.75 17.01
CA VAL A 79 -17.77 -26.03 16.02
C VAL A 79 -18.66 -27.01 15.26
N ALA A 80 -18.09 -28.10 14.74
CA ALA A 80 -18.85 -29.15 14.06
C ALA A 80 -19.89 -29.85 14.97
N GLN A 81 -19.66 -29.87 16.29
CA GLN A 81 -20.59 -30.46 17.25
C GLN A 81 -21.78 -29.52 17.58
N ALA A 82 -21.57 -28.20 17.56
CA ALA A 82 -22.63 -27.21 17.68
C ALA A 82 -23.58 -27.20 16.47
N GLU A 83 -23.06 -27.41 15.26
CA GLU A 83 -23.86 -27.51 14.03
C GLU A 83 -24.77 -28.76 14.01
N GLY A 84 -24.31 -29.88 14.59
CA GLY A 84 -25.08 -31.12 14.67
C GLY A 84 -26.23 -31.11 15.69
N ALA A 85 -26.24 -30.20 16.67
CA ALA A 85 -27.09 -30.30 17.85
C ALA A 85 -28.56 -29.87 17.66
N THR A 86 -28.94 -29.30 16.52
CA THR A 86 -30.29 -28.71 16.32
C THR A 86 -31.28 -29.62 15.56
N GLN A 87 -30.91 -30.85 15.19
CA GLN A 87 -31.87 -31.83 14.62
C GLN A 87 -32.39 -32.84 15.65
N VAL A 88 -33.42 -32.44 16.39
CA VAL A 88 -34.36 -33.39 17.02
C VAL A 88 -35.79 -32.85 17.03
N ASP A 89 -36.57 -33.17 15.99
CA ASP A 89 -37.70 -34.11 16.12
C ASP A 89 -38.22 -34.51 14.73
N GLY A 90 -38.69 -35.76 14.57
CA GLY A 90 -39.49 -36.15 13.39
C GLY A 90 -38.96 -37.26 12.47
N VAL A 91 -39.28 -38.51 12.85
CA VAL A 91 -39.50 -39.69 11.98
C VAL A 91 -38.28 -40.56 11.59
N ALA A 92 -38.42 -41.86 11.87
CA ALA A 92 -37.38 -42.88 11.80
C ALA A 92 -37.43 -43.75 10.52
N GLN A 93 -36.26 -44.22 10.09
CA GLN A 93 -35.92 -45.59 9.65
C GLN A 93 -34.47 -45.60 9.13
N ALA A 94 -33.62 -46.61 9.27
CA ALA A 94 -33.43 -47.72 10.20
C ALA A 94 -32.24 -48.51 9.63
N GLU A 95 -31.10 -48.54 10.34
CA GLU A 95 -29.99 -49.52 10.19
C GLU A 95 -29.22 -49.48 8.83
N GLU A 96 -27.94 -49.86 8.72
CA GLU A 96 -27.14 -50.82 9.49
C GLU A 96 -25.64 -50.40 9.51
N SER A 97 -24.92 -50.77 10.58
CA SER A 97 -23.47 -50.48 10.75
C SER A 97 -22.56 -51.47 10.01
N VAL A 98 -21.26 -51.15 9.93
CA VAL A 98 -20.09 -52.01 10.28
C VAL A 98 -18.86 -51.71 9.40
N GLN A 99 -17.77 -51.29 10.06
CA GLN A 99 -16.37 -51.52 9.68
C GLN A 99 -15.76 -52.54 10.67
N PRO A 100 -14.52 -53.04 10.51
CA PRO A 100 -13.67 -53.21 9.32
C PRO A 100 -13.20 -54.68 9.19
N ASP A 101 -12.29 -55.00 8.24
CA ASP A 101 -11.29 -56.07 8.47
C ASP A 101 -10.01 -55.89 7.63
N GLU A 102 -8.88 -56.38 8.16
CA GLU A 102 -7.58 -56.47 7.50
C GLU A 102 -7.44 -57.78 6.71
N THR A 103 -6.54 -57.84 5.71
CA THR A 103 -5.37 -58.79 5.68
C THR A 103 -4.77 -59.00 4.27
N LEU A 104 -3.42 -58.96 4.22
CA LEU A 104 -2.44 -59.86 3.53
C LEU A 104 -2.76 -60.37 2.08
N VAL A 105 -1.86 -60.37 1.09
CA VAL A 105 -0.53 -61.04 0.93
C VAL A 105 0.13 -60.45 -0.36
N GLY A 106 1.45 -60.35 -0.62
CA GLY A 106 2.66 -60.77 0.12
C GLY A 106 3.63 -61.62 -0.74
N GLY A 107 4.73 -61.05 -1.32
CA GLY A 107 5.61 -61.77 -2.27
C GLY A 107 7.01 -61.18 -2.51
N THR A 108 8.02 -61.72 -1.81
CA THR A 108 9.46 -61.36 -1.84
C THR A 108 10.22 -61.87 -3.09
N LYS A 109 11.31 -61.20 -3.55
CA LYS A 109 12.70 -61.77 -3.68
C LYS A 109 13.73 -61.03 -4.58
N VAL A 110 14.71 -60.37 -3.92
CA VAL A 110 16.20 -60.38 -4.09
C VAL A 110 16.88 -60.24 -5.49
N MET A 111 17.88 -59.32 -5.53
CA MET A 111 18.94 -58.99 -6.54
C MET A 111 19.97 -60.15 -6.83
N PRO A 112 21.13 -60.05 -7.57
CA PRO A 112 21.93 -58.87 -8.03
C PRO A 112 22.73 -58.98 -9.37
N ILE A 113 23.72 -58.08 -9.53
CA ILE A 113 25.00 -58.06 -10.30
C ILE A 113 25.15 -57.32 -11.67
N SER A 114 25.93 -56.23 -11.62
CA SER A 114 27.10 -55.83 -12.47
C SER A 114 26.99 -55.67 -14.00
N ALA A 115 27.83 -54.88 -14.69
CA ALA A 115 28.67 -53.70 -14.41
C ALA A 115 29.37 -53.28 -15.73
N VAL A 116 29.67 -51.99 -15.98
CA VAL A 116 30.83 -51.58 -16.82
C VAL A 116 31.22 -50.11 -16.59
N GLU A 117 32.50 -49.80 -16.83
CA GLU A 117 33.21 -48.57 -16.43
C GLU A 117 33.48 -47.57 -17.58
N ALA A 118 33.70 -46.29 -17.23
CA ALA A 118 34.70 -45.37 -17.79
C ALA A 118 34.75 -44.10 -16.90
N SER A 119 35.74 -43.87 -16.04
CA SER A 119 37.15 -43.48 -16.30
C SER A 119 37.33 -42.00 -16.67
N GLY A 120 38.03 -41.25 -15.82
CA GLY A 120 38.26 -39.80 -15.94
C GLY A 120 38.99 -39.22 -14.72
N GLU A 121 40.31 -39.42 -14.66
CA GLU A 121 41.22 -38.94 -13.61
C GLU A 121 41.48 -37.41 -13.69
N GLN A 122 41.89 -36.84 -12.54
CA GLN A 122 42.97 -35.84 -12.39
C GLN A 122 42.65 -34.43 -11.78
N ALA A 123 43.53 -34.09 -10.81
CA ALA A 123 44.00 -32.76 -10.38
C ALA A 123 43.18 -31.91 -9.38
N ALA A 124 43.89 -31.46 -8.34
CA ALA A 124 43.51 -30.40 -7.41
C ALA A 124 44.35 -29.13 -7.66
N PRO A 125 43.82 -27.92 -7.40
CA PRO A 125 44.60 -26.69 -7.19
C PRO A 125 44.78 -26.45 -5.67
N GLU A 126 45.99 -26.29 -5.14
CA GLU A 126 46.80 -25.04 -5.13
C GLU A 126 46.13 -23.83 -4.45
N SER A 127 46.78 -23.31 -3.41
CA SER A 127 46.28 -22.26 -2.52
C SER A 127 47.20 -21.04 -2.55
N GLN A 128 46.67 -19.84 -2.78
CA GLN A 128 47.39 -18.56 -2.63
C GLN A 128 46.46 -17.44 -2.13
N PRO A 129 47.01 -16.33 -1.55
CA PRO A 129 46.50 -15.84 -0.27
C PRO A 129 45.60 -14.60 -0.32
N GLU A 130 44.68 -14.53 0.64
CA GLU A 130 43.90 -13.33 0.94
C GLU A 130 44.77 -12.26 1.64
N LYS A 131 44.60 -10.99 1.23
CA LYS A 131 45.19 -9.84 1.93
C LYS A 131 44.20 -9.25 2.91
N ALA A 132 44.32 -9.60 4.19
CA ALA A 132 43.67 -8.86 5.27
C ALA A 132 44.20 -7.42 5.31
N LEU A 133 43.30 -6.42 5.28
CA LEU A 133 43.66 -5.01 5.42
C LEU A 133 43.69 -4.61 6.91
N ASP A 134 44.82 -4.08 7.37
CA ASP A 134 45.06 -3.73 8.77
C ASP A 134 44.25 -2.49 9.21
N THR A 135 43.14 -2.72 9.90
CA THR A 135 42.18 -1.73 10.40
C THR A 135 42.82 -0.67 11.33
N GLY A 136 44.02 -0.91 11.88
CA GLY A 136 44.63 -0.05 12.90
C GLY A 136 45.24 1.26 12.40
N LYS A 137 45.48 1.41 11.08
CA LYS A 137 46.20 2.58 10.53
C LYS A 137 45.31 3.62 9.86
N VAL A 138 44.17 3.25 9.32
CA VAL A 138 43.27 4.17 8.59
C VAL A 138 42.69 5.25 9.53
N LEU A 139 42.32 4.84 10.75
CA LEU A 139 41.66 5.70 11.75
C LEU A 139 42.50 6.92 12.18
N LYS A 140 43.83 6.83 12.16
CA LYS A 140 44.71 7.94 12.60
C LYS A 140 44.87 9.06 11.57
N TYR A 141 44.68 8.77 10.29
CA TYR A 141 44.80 9.79 9.24
C TYR A 141 43.47 10.54 8.99
N GLY A 142 42.32 9.86 9.12
CA GLY A 142 41.00 10.50 9.00
C GLY A 142 40.76 11.58 10.06
N LEU A 143 41.14 11.33 11.31
CA LEU A 143 40.93 12.27 12.43
C LEU A 143 41.73 13.59 12.28
N ILE A 144 42.90 13.53 11.63
CA ILE A 144 43.72 14.72 11.35
C ILE A 144 43.14 15.54 10.18
N ALA A 145 42.60 14.87 9.15
CA ALA A 145 41.92 15.55 8.05
C ALA A 145 40.66 16.29 8.51
N PHE A 146 39.84 15.65 9.35
CA PHE A 146 38.61 16.24 9.89
C PHE A 146 38.88 17.51 10.72
N ALA A 147 39.90 17.49 11.58
CA ALA A 147 40.28 18.64 12.40
C ALA A 147 40.70 19.88 11.58
N LEU A 148 41.30 19.69 10.40
CA LEU A 148 41.68 20.79 9.51
C LEU A 148 40.47 21.40 8.78
N ILE A 149 39.48 20.58 8.42
CA ILE A 149 38.24 21.04 7.76
C ILE A 149 37.41 21.90 8.73
N VAL A 150 37.25 21.45 9.97
CA VAL A 150 36.51 22.21 11.01
C VAL A 150 37.17 23.56 11.31
N LEU A 151 38.51 23.62 11.37
CA LEU A 151 39.22 24.89 11.57
C LEU A 151 39.11 25.86 10.39
N LEU A 152 39.02 25.36 9.16
CA LEU A 152 38.79 26.19 7.97
C LEU A 152 37.36 26.75 7.90
N GLY A 153 36.35 25.94 8.25
CA GLY A 153 34.94 26.36 8.24
C GLY A 153 34.64 27.50 9.22
N ILE A 154 35.22 27.46 10.43
CA ILE A 154 35.05 28.51 11.44
C ILE A 154 35.70 29.84 11.00
N GLY A 155 36.80 29.79 10.24
CA GLY A 155 37.46 30.97 9.67
C GLY A 155 36.61 31.71 8.62
N ALA A 156 35.83 30.98 7.83
CA ALA A 156 34.99 31.55 6.77
C ALA A 156 33.78 32.33 7.32
N LYS A 157 33.10 31.81 8.36
CA LYS A 157 31.93 32.45 9.00
C LYS A 157 32.23 33.82 9.63
N LEU A 158 33.49 34.15 9.92
CA LEU A 158 33.89 35.43 10.51
C LEU A 158 34.27 36.52 9.48
N MET A 159 34.40 36.20 8.20
CA MET A 159 34.80 37.16 7.15
C MET A 159 33.64 37.68 6.28
N LEU A 160 32.44 37.10 6.39
CA LEU A 160 31.33 37.36 5.45
C LEU A 160 30.01 37.78 6.13
N GLY A 161 30.07 38.49 7.26
CA GLY A 161 28.88 38.97 7.97
C GLY A 161 29.05 40.39 8.50
N CYS A 162 28.62 41.39 7.72
CA CYS A 162 28.25 42.75 8.15
C CYS A 162 27.75 43.60 6.95
N VAL A 163 26.48 43.46 6.56
CA VAL A 163 25.63 44.59 6.10
C VAL A 163 24.19 44.28 6.54
N ASP A 164 23.59 45.21 7.27
CA ASP A 164 22.19 45.23 7.68
C ASP A 164 21.76 46.69 7.63
N GLU A 165 20.92 47.10 6.65
CA GLU A 165 20.38 48.46 6.64
C GLU A 165 19.06 48.65 5.84
N ALA A 166 18.10 49.24 6.55
CA ALA A 166 17.03 50.15 6.11
C ALA A 166 15.92 49.71 5.10
N VAL A 167 14.75 49.51 5.70
CA VAL A 167 13.46 50.17 5.37
C VAL A 167 13.56 51.40 4.44
N GLU A 168 12.72 51.44 3.40
CA GLU A 168 12.14 52.70 2.92
C GLU A 168 10.65 52.55 2.53
N HIS A 169 9.84 53.56 2.89
CA HIS A 169 8.42 53.66 2.50
C HIS A 169 8.31 54.28 1.09
N GLY A 170 7.42 53.74 0.26
CA GLY A 170 7.05 54.32 -1.03
C GLY A 170 5.58 54.09 -1.33
N GLU A 171 4.72 54.99 -0.88
CA GLU A 171 3.32 55.05 -1.31
C GLU A 171 3.28 55.62 -2.74
N ASP A 172 2.53 55.00 -3.66
CA ASP A 172 1.95 55.75 -4.77
C ASP A 172 0.59 55.19 -5.21
N GLN A 173 -0.30 56.06 -5.65
CA GLN A 173 -1.73 55.79 -5.70
C GLN A 173 -2.31 55.60 -7.11
N ALA A 174 -3.39 54.82 -7.15
CA ALA A 174 -4.56 54.96 -8.02
C ALA A 174 -4.45 54.67 -9.53
N SER A 175 -5.23 53.66 -9.96
CA SER A 175 -6.07 53.76 -11.17
C SER A 175 -7.23 52.76 -11.11
N VAL A 176 -8.25 53.02 -10.29
CA VAL A 176 -9.53 52.30 -10.36
C VAL A 176 -10.42 52.97 -11.40
N VAL A 177 -10.78 52.23 -12.46
CA VAL A 177 -11.82 52.64 -13.41
C VAL A 177 -13.06 51.78 -13.17
N GLN A 178 -13.99 52.31 -12.37
CA GLN A 178 -15.38 51.86 -12.40
C GLN A 178 -16.11 52.55 -13.56
N VAL A 179 -16.93 51.80 -14.28
CA VAL A 179 -18.03 52.35 -15.09
C VAL A 179 -19.30 51.59 -14.70
N ASP A 180 -20.35 52.36 -14.41
CA ASP A 180 -21.55 51.94 -13.68
C ASP A 180 -22.71 51.58 -14.66
N PRO A 181 -23.98 51.35 -14.26
CA PRO A 181 -24.66 50.09 -14.56
C PRO A 181 -25.78 50.23 -15.61
N SER A 182 -26.28 49.10 -16.11
CA SER A 182 -27.55 49.06 -16.84
C SER A 182 -28.25 47.70 -16.71
N SER A 183 -29.39 47.70 -16.03
CA SER A 183 -30.23 46.53 -15.81
C SER A 183 -31.32 46.39 -16.89
N SER A 184 -31.57 45.18 -17.37
CA SER A 184 -32.92 44.66 -17.69
C SER A 184 -32.90 43.14 -17.93
N PRO A 185 -34.01 42.40 -17.65
CA PRO A 185 -33.92 40.95 -17.41
C PRO A 185 -34.72 40.06 -18.38
N GLN A 186 -34.11 38.98 -18.88
CA GLN A 186 -34.72 37.77 -19.45
C GLN A 186 -33.60 36.75 -19.72
N GLY A 187 -33.72 35.43 -19.50
CA GLY A 187 -34.85 34.64 -18.99
C GLY A 187 -34.91 33.28 -19.70
N SER A 188 -34.80 32.17 -18.94
CA SER A 188 -34.66 30.76 -19.41
C SER A 188 -33.23 30.42 -19.89
N SER A 189 -32.73 29.19 -19.77
CA SER A 189 -33.36 27.91 -19.36
C SER A 189 -32.36 26.97 -18.67
N ASN A 190 -32.85 26.07 -17.80
CA ASN A 190 -32.04 25.01 -17.19
C ASN A 190 -31.26 24.18 -18.23
N GLN A 191 -29.96 24.03 -17.98
CA GLN A 191 -29.27 22.75 -18.21
C GLN A 191 -28.68 22.29 -16.88
N GLN A 192 -29.49 21.50 -16.16
CA GLN A 192 -29.03 20.70 -15.03
C GLN A 192 -28.30 19.49 -15.62
N GLY A 193 -26.97 19.43 -15.45
CA GLY A 193 -26.15 18.40 -16.09
C GLY A 193 -24.67 18.79 -16.23
N ALA A 194 -24.10 19.32 -15.17
CA ALA A 194 -22.65 19.45 -14.98
C ALA A 194 -22.37 19.08 -13.53
N ASP A 195 -21.33 18.28 -13.31
CA ASP A 195 -21.07 17.60 -12.04
C ASP A 195 -20.79 18.59 -10.91
N ALA A 196 -21.45 18.39 -9.77
CA ALA A 196 -21.35 19.30 -8.63
C ALA A 196 -19.95 19.32 -7.99
N ASN A 197 -19.08 18.35 -8.30
CA ASN A 197 -17.69 18.28 -7.85
C ASN A 197 -16.75 19.18 -8.67
N ALA A 198 -17.03 19.40 -9.96
CA ALA A 198 -16.12 20.14 -10.86
C ALA A 198 -15.97 21.65 -10.52
N ALA A 199 -16.74 22.16 -9.57
CA ALA A 199 -16.72 23.55 -9.13
C ALA A 199 -15.78 23.83 -7.93
N ASP A 200 -15.20 22.79 -7.32
CA ASP A 200 -14.36 22.87 -6.11
C ASP A 200 -13.03 22.08 -6.26
N ASN A 201 -12.70 21.67 -7.49
CA ASN A 201 -11.43 21.00 -7.81
C ASN A 201 -10.31 22.03 -8.03
N ALA A 202 -9.15 21.76 -7.43
CA ALA A 202 -7.93 22.51 -7.64
C ALA A 202 -7.38 22.31 -9.06
N ILE A 203 -7.39 21.07 -9.53
CA ILE A 203 -6.92 20.69 -10.87
C ILE A 203 -8.10 20.66 -11.83
N THR A 204 -7.98 21.42 -12.92
CA THR A 204 -9.00 21.49 -13.98
C THR A 204 -8.37 21.43 -15.37
N VAL A 205 -9.17 21.04 -16.37
CA VAL A 205 -8.74 20.95 -17.78
C VAL A 205 -9.69 21.79 -18.63
N ASP A 206 -9.13 22.70 -19.44
CA ASP A 206 -9.92 23.59 -20.30
C ASP A 206 -10.37 22.92 -21.61
N GLU A 207 -11.24 23.61 -22.37
CA GLU A 207 -11.76 23.11 -23.67
C GLU A 207 -10.67 22.83 -24.73
N ASN A 208 -9.45 23.34 -24.53
CA ASN A 208 -8.30 23.12 -25.41
C ASN A 208 -7.37 22.00 -24.89
N GLY A 209 -7.73 21.34 -23.79
CA GLY A 209 -6.92 20.30 -23.14
C GLY A 209 -5.76 20.85 -22.31
N ARG A 210 -5.75 22.15 -21.96
CA ARG A 210 -4.72 22.70 -21.06
C ARG A 210 -5.10 22.44 -19.62
N VAL A 211 -4.10 22.08 -18.82
CA VAL A 211 -4.25 21.82 -17.40
C VAL A 211 -4.00 23.09 -16.61
N TRP A 212 -4.76 23.28 -15.53
CA TRP A 212 -4.67 24.40 -14.62
C TRP A 212 -4.71 23.88 -13.17
N MET A 213 -3.94 24.47 -12.28
CA MET A 213 -3.99 24.23 -10.84
C MET A 213 -4.27 25.55 -10.10
N GLU A 214 -5.28 25.58 -9.23
CA GLU A 214 -5.69 26.77 -8.46
C GLU A 214 -5.90 28.06 -9.29
N GLY A 215 -6.19 27.90 -10.58
CA GLY A 215 -6.37 28.99 -11.55
C GLY A 215 -5.10 29.45 -12.28
N GLU A 216 -3.94 28.88 -11.97
CA GLU A 216 -2.67 29.09 -12.69
C GLU A 216 -2.42 27.97 -13.72
N PRO A 217 -1.68 28.22 -14.83
CA PRO A 217 -1.39 27.18 -15.81
C PRO A 217 -0.49 26.10 -15.22
N GLY A 218 -0.90 24.84 -15.35
CA GLY A 218 -0.07 23.71 -14.93
C GLY A 218 1.21 23.56 -15.75
N ASP A 219 2.24 23.03 -15.12
CA ASP A 219 3.50 22.65 -15.75
C ASP A 219 3.37 21.34 -16.57
N GLU A 220 4.50 20.88 -17.14
CA GLU A 220 4.51 19.66 -17.95
C GLU A 220 4.32 18.38 -17.13
N LEU A 221 4.77 18.36 -15.87
CA LEU A 221 4.56 17.24 -14.95
C LEU A 221 3.07 17.07 -14.60
N LEU A 222 2.37 18.16 -14.27
CA LEU A 222 0.94 18.09 -14.03
C LEU A 222 0.16 17.65 -15.27
N ALA A 223 0.57 18.13 -16.45
CA ALA A 223 -0.01 17.70 -17.71
C ALA A 223 0.22 16.20 -17.99
N GLU A 224 1.38 15.65 -17.60
CA GLU A 224 1.66 14.21 -17.64
C GLU A 224 0.73 13.43 -16.71
N VAL A 225 0.62 13.84 -15.43
CA VAL A 225 -0.27 13.18 -14.45
C VAL A 225 -1.72 13.21 -14.92
N VAL A 226 -2.21 14.35 -15.44
CA VAL A 226 -3.58 14.48 -15.97
C VAL A 226 -3.77 13.63 -17.24
N GLY A 227 -2.75 13.54 -18.11
CA GLY A 227 -2.76 12.71 -19.31
C GLY A 227 -2.72 11.20 -19.04
N ALA A 228 -2.14 10.76 -17.91
CA ALA A 228 -1.95 9.35 -17.59
C ALA A 228 -3.26 8.59 -17.31
N THR A 229 -3.34 7.35 -17.80
CA THR A 229 -4.58 6.55 -17.88
C THR A 229 -4.46 5.19 -17.19
N TYR A 230 -5.61 4.58 -16.83
CA TYR A 230 -5.63 3.21 -16.29
C TYR A 230 -5.09 2.17 -17.30
N SER A 231 -5.13 2.46 -18.60
CA SER A 231 -4.54 1.59 -19.64
C SER A 231 -3.04 1.42 -19.47
N ASP A 232 -2.34 2.42 -18.92
CA ASP A 232 -0.90 2.40 -18.72
C ASP A 232 -0.55 1.47 -17.54
N ALA A 233 -1.40 1.41 -16.51
CA ALA A 233 -1.27 0.50 -15.37
C ALA A 233 -1.80 -0.94 -15.62
N THR A 234 -2.72 -1.11 -16.59
CA THR A 234 -3.40 -2.39 -16.87
C THR A 234 -2.46 -3.61 -17.08
N PRO A 235 -1.32 -3.50 -17.80
CA PRO A 235 -0.40 -4.62 -17.98
C PRO A 235 0.27 -5.12 -16.70
N TYR A 236 0.28 -4.30 -15.65
CA TYR A 236 1.04 -4.51 -14.42
C TYR A 236 0.17 -4.90 -13.21
N VAL A 237 -1.11 -5.17 -13.43
CA VAL A 237 -2.02 -5.67 -12.39
C VAL A 237 -1.53 -7.02 -11.84
N ASP A 238 -1.59 -7.18 -10.52
CA ASP A 238 -1.07 -8.32 -9.76
C ASP A 238 0.47 -8.46 -9.80
N THR A 239 1.21 -7.39 -10.12
CA THR A 239 2.68 -7.38 -10.06
C THR A 239 3.17 -7.67 -8.64
N LYS A 240 4.26 -8.43 -8.55
CA LYS A 240 4.88 -8.82 -7.27
C LYS A 240 6.31 -8.31 -7.21
N LEU A 241 6.79 -8.04 -5.99
CA LEU A 241 8.14 -7.55 -5.74
C LEU A 241 9.24 -8.51 -6.22
N GLU A 242 8.97 -9.83 -6.30
CA GLU A 242 9.96 -10.79 -6.82
C GLU A 242 10.20 -10.63 -8.34
N ASP A 243 9.29 -9.97 -9.07
CA ASP A 243 9.47 -9.63 -10.48
C ASP A 243 9.99 -8.18 -10.62
N ALA A 244 11.23 -7.99 -10.17
CA ALA A 244 11.90 -6.68 -10.18
C ALA A 244 11.91 -6.01 -11.57
N ALA A 245 11.97 -6.78 -12.66
CA ALA A 245 11.95 -6.23 -14.02
C ALA A 245 10.58 -5.65 -14.40
N THR A 246 9.49 -6.32 -13.99
CA THR A 246 8.12 -5.78 -14.18
C THR A 246 7.87 -4.58 -13.26
N VAL A 247 8.40 -4.58 -12.03
CA VAL A 247 8.37 -3.43 -11.11
C VAL A 247 9.10 -2.21 -11.70
N GLU A 248 10.33 -2.38 -12.18
CA GLU A 248 11.13 -1.34 -12.84
C GLU A 248 10.43 -0.81 -14.10
N THR A 249 9.85 -1.70 -14.92
CA THR A 249 9.11 -1.30 -16.12
C THR A 249 7.85 -0.49 -15.78
N LEU A 250 7.09 -0.86 -14.74
CA LEU A 250 5.95 -0.09 -14.28
C LEU A 250 6.39 1.30 -13.77
N LEU A 251 7.44 1.37 -12.95
CA LEU A 251 7.94 2.65 -12.43
C LEU A 251 8.35 3.63 -13.54
N HIS A 252 8.96 3.16 -14.62
CA HIS A 252 9.29 3.97 -15.80
C HIS A 252 8.10 4.35 -16.69
N VAL A 253 6.90 3.81 -16.46
CA VAL A 253 5.65 4.19 -17.16
C VAL A 253 4.85 5.24 -16.38
N LEU A 254 5.19 5.48 -15.11
CA LEU A 254 4.57 6.49 -14.27
C LEU A 254 5.22 7.88 -14.49
N PRO A 255 4.50 8.98 -14.20
CA PRO A 255 5.08 10.31 -14.03
C PRO A 255 6.35 10.30 -13.17
N LEU A 256 7.32 11.15 -13.48
CA LEU A 256 8.69 11.10 -12.92
C LEU A 256 9.46 9.79 -13.21
N GLY A 257 8.93 8.87 -14.02
CA GLY A 257 9.51 7.54 -14.25
C GLY A 257 10.93 7.57 -14.82
N ASP A 258 11.24 8.53 -15.71
CA ASP A 258 12.61 8.72 -16.25
C ASP A 258 13.64 9.11 -15.16
N LEU A 259 13.20 9.58 -13.99
CA LEU A 259 14.03 9.99 -12.85
C LEU A 259 14.12 8.92 -11.76
N ALA A 260 13.43 7.78 -11.92
CA ALA A 260 13.41 6.70 -10.95
C ALA A 260 14.75 5.96 -10.89
N THR A 261 15.41 6.00 -9.73
CA THR A 261 16.66 5.30 -9.42
C THR A 261 16.54 4.53 -8.10
N ASP A 262 17.60 3.80 -7.74
CA ASP A 262 17.76 3.15 -6.42
C ASP A 262 16.57 2.25 -6.03
N ILE A 263 15.95 1.62 -7.03
CA ILE A 263 14.79 0.74 -6.88
C ILE A 263 15.22 -0.53 -6.12
N ASP A 264 14.68 -0.71 -4.92
CA ASP A 264 14.97 -1.83 -4.03
C ASP A 264 13.67 -2.52 -3.60
N VAL A 265 13.53 -3.76 -4.06
CA VAL A 265 12.42 -4.68 -3.77
C VAL A 265 12.74 -5.67 -2.64
N THR A 266 13.87 -5.49 -1.95
CA THR A 266 14.46 -6.47 -1.01
C THR A 266 14.49 -6.02 0.45
N LYS A 267 14.12 -4.77 0.76
CA LYS A 267 14.13 -4.20 2.12
C LYS A 267 13.28 -4.95 3.14
N GLY A 268 12.23 -5.65 2.70
CA GLY A 268 11.34 -6.39 3.58
C GLY A 268 10.17 -7.02 2.82
N SER A 269 9.36 -7.82 3.52
CA SER A 269 8.13 -8.37 2.93
C SER A 269 7.14 -7.23 2.69
N GLY A 270 6.81 -6.97 1.41
CA GLY A 270 5.87 -5.93 1.02
C GLY A 270 6.40 -4.50 1.12
N VAL A 271 7.71 -4.28 1.15
CA VAL A 271 8.34 -2.94 1.14
C VAL A 271 8.98 -2.70 -0.23
N LEU A 272 8.51 -1.66 -0.93
CA LEU A 272 9.17 -1.10 -2.11
C LEU A 272 9.94 0.15 -1.69
N SER A 273 11.14 0.34 -2.22
CA SER A 273 11.88 1.61 -2.10
C SER A 273 12.34 2.08 -3.46
N LEU A 274 12.35 3.39 -3.67
CA LEU A 274 12.95 4.05 -4.83
C LEU A 274 13.39 5.47 -4.48
N ALA A 275 14.14 6.09 -5.39
CA ALA A 275 14.42 7.53 -5.37
C ALA A 275 14.02 8.17 -6.70
N TYR A 276 13.55 9.41 -6.64
CA TYR A 276 13.49 10.32 -7.79
C TYR A 276 14.64 11.31 -7.67
N ARG A 277 15.56 11.29 -8.64
CA ARG A 277 16.82 12.06 -8.61
C ARG A 277 16.87 13.06 -9.76
N GLU A 278 17.52 14.20 -9.52
CA GLU A 278 17.63 15.28 -10.50
C GLU A 278 16.25 15.81 -10.94
N VAL A 279 15.31 15.95 -9.99
CA VAL A 279 13.99 16.55 -10.26
C VAL A 279 14.21 18.00 -10.73
N PRO A 280 13.73 18.40 -11.92
CA PRO A 280 13.96 19.75 -12.44
C PRO A 280 13.41 20.84 -11.53
N GLU A 281 14.22 21.88 -11.25
CA GLU A 281 13.80 23.14 -10.57
C GLU A 281 12.61 23.86 -11.26
N ALA A 282 12.25 23.43 -12.48
CA ALA A 282 11.16 23.96 -13.27
C ALA A 282 9.81 23.27 -13.02
N TYR A 283 9.78 22.16 -12.27
CA TYR A 283 8.54 21.54 -11.82
C TYR A 283 8.03 22.25 -10.57
N ASP A 284 6.71 22.47 -10.51
CA ASP A 284 6.09 23.03 -9.30
C ASP A 284 6.10 21.97 -8.18
N GLY A 285 6.31 22.40 -6.94
CA GLY A 285 6.23 21.52 -5.77
C GLY A 285 4.85 20.87 -5.66
N ASP A 286 3.79 21.63 -5.93
CA ASP A 286 2.42 21.10 -5.94
C ASP A 286 2.23 20.04 -7.07
N SER A 287 2.91 20.20 -8.21
CA SER A 287 2.92 19.21 -9.30
C SER A 287 3.69 17.94 -8.92
N VAL A 288 4.81 18.07 -8.19
CA VAL A 288 5.56 16.93 -7.65
C VAL A 288 4.71 16.16 -6.64
N ASP A 289 4.01 16.84 -5.74
CA ASP A 289 3.10 16.22 -4.78
C ASP A 289 1.97 15.44 -5.47
N VAL A 290 1.39 16.03 -6.52
CA VAL A 290 0.34 15.39 -7.34
C VAL A 290 0.88 14.16 -8.08
N ALA A 291 2.09 14.22 -8.62
CA ALA A 291 2.75 13.08 -9.25
C ALA A 291 3.05 11.95 -8.25
N LEU A 292 3.57 12.28 -7.07
CA LEU A 292 3.82 11.31 -5.99
C LEU A 292 2.50 10.64 -5.54
N ALA A 293 1.48 11.42 -5.23
CA ALA A 293 0.17 10.91 -4.80
C ALA A 293 -0.45 9.97 -5.86
N TYR A 294 -0.39 10.35 -7.14
CA TYR A 294 -0.82 9.50 -8.24
C TYR A 294 -0.03 8.19 -8.32
N ASN A 295 1.30 8.27 -8.36
CA ASN A 295 2.18 7.11 -8.49
C ASN A 295 1.95 6.09 -7.39
N ILE A 296 1.84 6.56 -6.13
CA ILE A 296 1.57 5.72 -4.96
C ILE A 296 0.20 5.04 -5.07
N ALA A 297 -0.82 5.75 -5.56
CA ALA A 297 -2.15 5.15 -5.79
C ALA A 297 -2.12 4.06 -6.88
N VAL A 298 -1.36 4.27 -7.98
CA VAL A 298 -1.17 3.25 -9.03
C VAL A 298 -0.40 2.04 -8.51
N LEU A 299 0.70 2.25 -7.78
CA LEU A 299 1.53 1.19 -7.22
C LEU A 299 0.74 0.32 -6.25
N PHE A 300 -0.04 0.90 -5.32
CA PHE A 300 -0.89 0.11 -4.44
C PHE A 300 -2.04 -0.60 -5.19
N SER A 301 -2.58 -0.01 -6.26
CA SER A 301 -3.64 -0.65 -7.07
C SER A 301 -3.12 -1.81 -7.93
N THR A 302 -1.84 -1.80 -8.32
CA THR A 302 -1.22 -2.81 -9.19
C THR A 302 -0.45 -3.89 -8.43
N MET A 303 0.13 -3.57 -7.26
CA MET A 303 0.94 -4.47 -6.43
C MET A 303 0.23 -4.81 -5.09
N PRO A 304 -0.68 -5.79 -5.06
CA PRO A 304 -1.53 -6.05 -3.89
C PRO A 304 -0.78 -6.53 -2.64
N LEU A 305 0.45 -7.02 -2.77
CA LEU A 305 1.29 -7.49 -1.66
C LEU A 305 2.24 -6.41 -1.10
N VAL A 306 2.29 -5.22 -1.72
CA VAL A 306 3.05 -4.07 -1.21
C VAL A 306 2.21 -3.36 -0.15
N ASN A 307 2.78 -3.17 1.03
CA ASN A 307 2.17 -2.52 2.19
C ASN A 307 2.85 -1.18 2.54
N GLU A 308 4.09 -0.99 2.10
CA GLU A 308 4.87 0.24 2.33
C GLU A 308 5.65 0.60 1.07
N ILE A 309 5.65 1.89 0.71
CA ILE A 309 6.46 2.45 -0.36
C ILE A 309 7.29 3.59 0.23
N GLN A 310 8.60 3.46 0.17
CA GLN A 310 9.58 4.45 0.59
C GLN A 310 10.07 5.22 -0.64
N VAL A 311 9.94 6.54 -0.63
CA VAL A 311 10.36 7.41 -1.72
C VAL A 311 11.33 8.46 -1.19
N THR A 312 12.46 8.62 -1.86
CA THR A 312 13.37 9.77 -1.66
C THR A 312 13.27 10.69 -2.86
N VAL A 313 13.23 12.01 -2.66
CA VAL A 313 13.19 13.00 -3.74
C VAL A 313 14.35 13.97 -3.56
N ALA A 314 15.10 14.23 -4.63
CA ALA A 314 16.20 15.19 -4.63
C ALA A 314 16.16 16.07 -5.89
N GLU A 315 16.19 17.38 -5.69
CA GLU A 315 16.19 18.38 -6.76
C GLU A 315 17.50 18.37 -7.57
N GLN A 316 17.40 18.83 -8.81
CA GLN A 316 18.54 18.99 -9.72
C GLN A 316 19.60 19.90 -9.10
N GLY A 317 20.85 19.41 -9.07
CA GLY A 317 21.98 20.17 -8.52
C GLY A 317 22.06 20.20 -6.98
N GLU A 318 21.04 19.76 -6.25
CA GLU A 318 20.99 19.74 -4.78
C GLU A 318 20.93 18.31 -4.18
N PRO A 319 21.82 17.36 -4.56
CA PRO A 319 21.75 15.95 -4.15
C PRO A 319 22.13 15.68 -2.68
N MET A 320 22.07 16.69 -1.83
CA MET A 320 22.28 16.62 -0.38
C MET A 320 21.08 17.16 0.39
N ASP A 321 20.11 17.77 -0.30
CA ASP A 321 18.79 18.10 0.24
C ASP A 321 17.82 17.03 -0.31
N GLU A 322 17.49 16.07 0.54
CA GLU A 322 16.71 14.88 0.17
C GLU A 322 15.45 14.83 1.04
N SER A 323 14.29 15.02 0.43
CA SER A 323 13.00 14.79 1.08
C SER A 323 12.71 13.29 1.10
N TYR A 324 12.20 12.78 2.23
CA TYR A 324 11.95 11.35 2.43
C TYR A 324 10.53 11.08 2.89
N TYR A 325 9.87 10.16 2.18
CA TYR A 325 8.45 9.87 2.33
C TYR A 325 8.24 8.37 2.54
N VAL A 326 7.37 8.03 3.49
CA VAL A 326 6.96 6.65 3.79
C VAL A 326 5.45 6.56 3.69
N PHE A 327 4.98 6.02 2.56
CA PHE A 327 3.57 5.79 2.30
C PHE A 327 3.19 4.38 2.75
N THR A 328 2.27 4.26 3.72
CA THR A 328 1.68 2.97 4.08
C THR A 328 0.38 2.75 3.29
N ARG A 329 0.09 1.49 2.94
CA ARG A 329 -1.15 1.12 2.25
C ARG A 329 -2.38 1.57 3.03
N ASP A 330 -2.38 1.39 4.35
CA ASP A 330 -3.50 1.77 5.22
C ASP A 330 -3.70 3.28 5.25
N ASP A 331 -2.63 4.08 5.36
CA ASP A 331 -2.74 5.54 5.38
C ASP A 331 -3.27 6.10 4.06
N VAL A 332 -2.82 5.56 2.92
CA VAL A 332 -3.23 6.01 1.59
C VAL A 332 -4.65 5.56 1.27
N GLN A 333 -5.02 4.30 1.54
CA GLN A 333 -6.40 3.83 1.37
C GLN A 333 -7.38 4.58 2.29
N SER A 334 -6.95 4.94 3.50
CA SER A 334 -7.72 5.76 4.43
C SER A 334 -7.94 7.18 3.88
N ALA A 335 -6.93 7.79 3.24
CA ALA A 335 -7.06 9.10 2.60
C ALA A 335 -8.00 9.08 1.38
N TYR A 336 -7.91 8.05 0.53
CA TYR A 336 -8.79 7.84 -0.63
C TYR A 336 -10.18 7.29 -0.28
N GLY A 337 -10.42 6.88 0.97
CA GLY A 337 -11.68 6.24 1.40
C GLY A 337 -12.02 4.92 0.71
N VAL A 338 -11.10 4.34 -0.07
CA VAL A 338 -11.31 3.10 -0.85
C VAL A 338 -10.11 2.16 -0.78
N MET A 339 -10.37 0.87 -1.05
CA MET A 339 -9.32 -0.12 -1.21
C MET A 339 -8.63 0.08 -2.56
N LEU A 340 -7.31 0.26 -2.54
CA LEU A 340 -6.49 0.41 -3.75
C LEU A 340 -6.07 -0.98 -4.22
N SER A 341 -6.78 -1.50 -5.21
CA SER A 341 -6.59 -2.86 -5.71
C SER A 341 -6.81 -2.92 -7.23
N ARG A 342 -6.71 -4.12 -7.81
CA ARG A 342 -6.93 -4.35 -9.25
C ARG A 342 -8.30 -3.82 -9.74
N GLU A 343 -9.29 -3.80 -8.86
CA GLU A 343 -10.65 -3.28 -9.11
C GLU A 343 -10.66 -1.76 -9.34
N MET A 344 -9.58 -1.05 -9.02
CA MET A 344 -9.42 0.38 -9.35
C MET A 344 -8.82 0.60 -10.75
N VAL A 345 -8.23 -0.41 -11.38
CA VAL A 345 -7.54 -0.30 -12.68
C VAL A 345 -8.55 -0.43 -13.85
N ASN A 346 -9.48 0.52 -13.90
CA ASN A 346 -10.49 0.72 -14.94
C ASN A 346 -10.98 2.17 -14.94
N GLU A 347 -11.83 2.54 -15.91
CA GLU A 347 -12.31 3.93 -16.06
C GLU A 347 -13.00 4.48 -14.79
N SER A 348 -13.84 3.69 -14.10
CA SER A 348 -14.51 4.12 -12.87
C SER A 348 -13.54 4.30 -11.70
N GLY A 349 -12.61 3.38 -11.51
CA GLY A 349 -11.59 3.50 -10.45
C GLY A 349 -10.61 4.64 -10.70
N TRP A 350 -10.20 4.88 -11.95
CA TRP A 350 -9.35 6.02 -12.30
C TRP A 350 -10.06 7.36 -12.10
N ARG A 351 -11.36 7.45 -12.44
CA ARG A 351 -12.18 8.63 -12.12
C ARG A 351 -12.22 8.88 -10.61
N GLN A 352 -12.37 7.83 -9.81
CA GLN A 352 -12.36 7.96 -8.36
C GLN A 352 -10.98 8.35 -7.78
N ILE A 353 -9.88 7.81 -8.32
CA ILE A 353 -8.53 8.22 -7.92
C ILE A 353 -8.25 9.68 -8.31
N LYS A 354 -8.62 10.09 -9.53
CA LYS A 354 -8.27 11.40 -10.09
C LYS A 354 -9.31 12.47 -9.77
N ASP A 355 -10.47 12.38 -10.41
CA ASP A 355 -11.50 13.43 -10.42
C ASP A 355 -12.15 13.65 -9.04
N ASP A 356 -12.37 12.56 -8.27
CA ASP A 356 -13.01 12.62 -6.95
C ASP A 356 -12.01 12.89 -5.79
N HIS A 357 -10.70 12.70 -5.99
CA HIS A 357 -9.69 12.80 -4.92
C HIS A 357 -8.45 13.60 -5.31
N LEU A 358 -7.62 13.12 -6.24
CA LEU A 358 -6.34 13.77 -6.58
C LEU A 358 -6.51 15.23 -7.02
N TYR A 359 -7.58 15.53 -7.74
CA TYR A 359 -7.91 16.88 -8.21
C TYR A 359 -8.60 17.76 -7.16
N ALA A 360 -8.99 17.20 -6.01
CA ALA A 360 -9.62 17.95 -4.92
C ALA A 360 -8.61 18.80 -4.15
N HIS A 361 -9.05 19.98 -3.70
CA HIS A 361 -8.19 21.00 -3.10
C HIS A 361 -7.31 20.47 -1.95
N LYS A 362 -5.99 20.60 -2.13
CA LYS A 362 -4.92 20.16 -1.21
C LYS A 362 -4.96 18.66 -0.85
N PHE A 363 -5.52 17.78 -1.70
CA PHE A 363 -5.51 16.34 -1.43
C PHE A 363 -4.09 15.77 -1.49
N ALA A 364 -3.35 16.06 -2.56
CA ALA A 364 -2.00 15.57 -2.78
C ALA A 364 -1.02 16.07 -1.70
N GLU A 365 -0.92 17.39 -1.50
CA GLU A 365 -0.13 18.03 -0.43
C GLU A 365 -0.33 17.35 0.93
N ARG A 366 -1.58 17.22 1.40
CA ARG A 366 -1.87 16.57 2.70
C ARG A 366 -1.48 15.08 2.74
N LEU A 367 -1.50 14.39 1.61
CA LEU A 367 -1.11 12.99 1.53
C LEU A 367 0.42 12.84 1.61
N VAL A 368 1.15 13.75 0.95
CA VAL A 368 2.62 13.77 0.91
C VAL A 368 3.21 14.31 2.22
N GLU A 369 2.68 15.42 2.76
CA GLU A 369 3.02 15.95 4.10
C GLU A 369 2.84 14.88 5.19
N LYS A 370 1.75 14.09 5.14
CA LYS A 370 1.52 12.99 6.07
C LYS A 370 2.54 11.84 5.90
N ALA A 371 3.09 11.65 4.71
CA ALA A 371 4.09 10.63 4.43
C ALA A 371 5.52 11.07 4.79
N GLU A 372 5.80 12.38 4.86
CA GLU A 372 7.13 12.96 5.09
C GLU A 372 7.75 12.53 6.43
N ARG A 373 9.05 12.19 6.44
CA ARG A 373 9.80 11.78 7.62
C ARG A 373 11.19 12.40 7.61
N GLU A 374 11.67 12.82 8.78
CA GLU A 374 13.09 13.15 8.96
C GLU A 374 13.97 11.92 8.64
N TRP A 375 15.06 12.13 7.88
CA TRP A 375 16.03 11.08 7.57
C TRP A 375 16.73 10.57 8.84
N GLN A 376 16.80 9.25 9.03
CA GLN A 376 17.39 8.59 10.22
C GLN A 376 18.77 7.99 9.97
#